data_AF-A0A0N0DXK9-F1
#
_entry.id   AF-A0A0N0DXK9-F1
#
_cell.length_a   1.000
_cell.length_b   1.000
_cell.length_c   1.000
_cell.angle_alpha   90.00
_cell.angle_beta   90.00
_cell.angle_gamma   90.00
#
_symmetry.space_group_name_H-M   'P 1'
#
loop_
_entity.id
_entity.type
_entity.pdbx_description
1 polymer ?
#
loop_
_entity_poly.entity_id
_entity_poly.type
_entity_poly.pdbx_seq_one_letter_code
_entity_poly.pdbx_strand_id
1 'polypeptide(L)'
;MNVPEWTKDEQSIEAAKSYLRQGGAVDFFEMVARSIIHNHPTNKVEFSLQIVNDILGGKEISADADFQPKRQEDNQYMRENEVSDFLDEWVLALLRERPGTDLERMQFHKRYLEGLRDGTTVTV
;
A
#
# COMPACT_ATOMS: atom_id res chain seq x y z
N MET A 1 -5.02 5.70 -21.05
CA MET A 1 -4.11 5.49 -19.92
C MET A 1 -2.73 5.97 -20.33
N ASN A 2 -2.16 6.96 -19.63
CA ASN A 2 -0.78 7.39 -19.84
C ASN A 2 0.12 6.42 -19.07
N VAL A 3 0.99 5.70 -19.78
CA VAL A 3 1.92 4.76 -19.16
C VAL A 3 2.91 5.59 -18.32
N PRO A 4 3.08 5.30 -17.02
CA PRO A 4 3.96 6.08 -16.15
C PRO A 4 5.39 6.16 -16.70
N GLU A 5 6.07 7.31 -16.56
CA GLU A 5 7.38 7.51 -17.21
C GLU A 5 8.44 6.48 -16.81
N TRP A 6 8.30 5.86 -15.65
CA TRP A 6 9.24 4.87 -15.14
C TRP A 6 9.06 3.46 -15.74
N THR A 7 8.08 3.23 -16.61
CA THR A 7 7.93 1.96 -17.36
C THR A 7 8.47 2.06 -18.80
N LYS A 8 9.07 3.20 -19.17
CA LYS A 8 9.50 3.46 -20.56
C LYS A 8 10.76 2.68 -20.95
N ASP A 9 11.59 2.31 -19.98
CA ASP A 9 12.86 1.62 -20.20
C ASP A 9 13.26 0.75 -18.99
N GLU A 10 14.12 -0.23 -19.23
CA GLU A 10 14.56 -1.22 -18.23
C GLU A 10 15.28 -0.58 -17.04
N GLN A 11 16.02 0.53 -17.25
CA GLN A 11 16.67 1.25 -16.16
C GLN A 11 15.66 1.90 -15.23
N SER A 12 14.59 2.47 -15.78
CA SER A 12 13.52 3.07 -15.00
C SER A 12 12.76 2.04 -14.15
N ILE A 13 12.58 0.82 -14.66
CA ILE A 13 12.00 -0.30 -13.91
C ILE A 13 12.94 -0.73 -12.77
N GLU A 14 14.23 -0.86 -13.04
CA GLU A 14 15.21 -1.21 -12.01
C GLU A 14 15.34 -0.12 -10.93
N ALA A 15 15.25 1.16 -11.31
CA ALA A 15 15.21 2.26 -10.36
C ALA A 15 13.98 2.20 -9.44
N ALA A 16 12.80 1.88 -9.98
CA ALA A 16 11.57 1.71 -9.19
C ALA A 16 11.69 0.54 -8.21
N LYS A 17 12.21 -0.61 -8.65
CA LYS A 17 12.48 -1.77 -7.77
C LYS A 17 13.48 -1.44 -6.68
N SER A 18 14.57 -0.75 -7.03
CA SER A 18 15.60 -0.33 -6.08
C SER A 18 15.01 0.59 -5.00
N TYR A 19 14.20 1.57 -5.42
CA TYR A 19 13.50 2.47 -4.49
C TYR A 19 12.61 1.72 -3.50
N LEU A 20 11.77 0.79 -3.99
CA LEU A 20 10.89 0.01 -3.12
C LEU A 20 11.65 -0.85 -2.10
N ARG A 21 12.83 -1.35 -2.47
CA ARG A 21 13.69 -2.15 -1.59
C ARG A 21 14.45 -1.33 -0.55
N GLN A 22 14.77 -0.07 -0.82
CA GLN A 22 15.62 0.76 0.05
C GLN A 22 14.92 1.29 1.32
N GLY A 23 13.59 1.21 1.40
CA GLY A 23 12.83 1.88 2.46
C GLY A 23 11.82 1.02 3.20
N GLY A 24 11.97 -0.31 3.19
CA GLY A 24 11.00 -1.22 3.81
C GLY A 24 9.59 -1.15 3.21
N ALA A 25 9.42 -0.50 2.04
CA ALA A 25 8.12 -0.30 1.42
C ALA A 25 7.50 -1.65 1.02
N VAL A 26 8.33 -2.61 0.57
CA VAL A 26 7.88 -3.97 0.29
C VAL A 26 7.29 -4.62 1.55
N ASP A 27 8.01 -4.57 2.67
CA ASP A 27 7.54 -5.15 3.93
C ASP A 27 6.27 -4.47 4.44
N PHE A 28 6.18 -3.14 4.30
CA PHE A 28 4.98 -2.37 4.63
C PHE A 28 3.77 -2.82 3.80
N PHE A 29 3.90 -2.87 2.47
CA PHE A 29 2.79 -3.28 1.60
C PHE A 29 2.43 -4.75 1.78
N GLU A 30 3.42 -5.61 2.05
CA GLU A 30 3.17 -7.01 2.38
C GLU A 30 2.36 -7.15 3.68
N MET A 31 2.75 -6.43 4.74
CA MET A 31 2.01 -6.38 5.99
C MET A 31 0.58 -5.88 5.77
N VAL A 32 0.40 -4.74 5.08
CA VAL A 32 -0.93 -4.19 4.79
C VAL A 32 -1.78 -5.17 3.99
N ALA A 33 -1.24 -5.76 2.93
CA ALA A 33 -1.95 -6.72 2.09
C ALA A 33 -2.39 -7.94 2.91
N ARG A 34 -1.50 -8.49 3.74
CA ARG A 34 -1.83 -9.60 4.66
C ARG A 34 -2.92 -9.19 5.64
N SER A 35 -2.84 -8.01 6.24
CA SER A 35 -3.86 -7.52 7.17
C SER A 35 -5.23 -7.35 6.50
N ILE A 36 -5.29 -6.83 5.27
CA ILE A 36 -6.54 -6.70 4.51
C ILE A 36 -7.12 -8.07 4.18
N ILE A 37 -6.29 -8.98 3.68
CA ILE A 37 -6.72 -10.34 3.31
C ILE A 37 -7.16 -11.13 4.54
N HIS A 38 -6.57 -10.89 5.70
CA HIS A 38 -6.95 -11.62 6.92
C HIS A 38 -8.23 -11.07 7.57
N ASN A 39 -8.41 -9.75 7.58
CA ASN A 39 -9.50 -9.11 8.32
C ASN A 39 -10.75 -8.84 7.47
N HIS A 40 -10.67 -8.99 6.15
CA HIS A 40 -11.75 -8.69 5.18
C HIS A 40 -12.50 -7.38 5.50
N PRO A 41 -11.78 -6.24 5.67
CA PRO A 41 -12.41 -5.00 6.12
C PRO A 41 -13.44 -4.50 5.10
N THR A 42 -14.63 -4.12 5.56
CA THR A 42 -15.68 -3.55 4.70
C THR A 42 -15.23 -2.25 4.02
N ASN A 43 -14.30 -1.50 4.63
CA ASN A 43 -13.66 -0.34 4.02
C ASN A 43 -12.14 -0.45 4.14
N LYS A 44 -11.49 -0.85 3.04
CA LYS A 44 -10.04 -1.01 2.95
C LYS A 44 -9.25 0.30 3.15
N VAL A 45 -9.78 1.45 2.74
CA VAL A 45 -9.11 2.75 2.89
C VAL A 45 -9.02 3.14 4.36
N GLU A 46 -10.15 3.08 5.08
CA GLU A 46 -10.19 3.38 6.52
C GLU A 46 -9.33 2.41 7.33
N PHE A 47 -9.40 1.12 7.00
CA PHE A 47 -8.60 0.10 7.66
C PHE A 47 -7.10 0.33 7.45
N SER A 48 -6.65 0.61 6.22
CA SER A 48 -5.26 0.94 5.94
C SER A 48 -4.82 2.25 6.62
N LEU A 49 -5.71 3.24 6.73
CA LEU A 49 -5.41 4.51 7.40
C LEU A 49 -5.23 4.30 8.90
N GLN A 50 -6.04 3.44 9.50
CA GLN A 50 -5.91 3.05 10.90
C GLN A 50 -4.54 2.39 11.16
N ILE A 51 -4.13 1.44 10.32
CA ILE A 51 -2.80 0.81 10.36
C ILE A 51 -1.69 1.89 10.33
N VAL A 52 -1.75 2.81 9.37
CA VAL A 52 -0.74 3.86 9.23
C VAL A 52 -0.68 4.78 10.46
N ASN A 53 -1.85 5.16 11.01
CA ASN A 53 -1.93 5.96 12.23
C ASN A 53 -1.41 5.20 13.45
N ASP A 54 -1.64 3.89 13.54
CA ASP A 54 -1.13 3.07 14.64
C ASP A 54 0.40 2.95 14.60
N ILE A 55 1.00 2.77 13.42
CA ILE A 55 2.47 2.78 13.23
C ILE A 55 3.06 4.15 13.62
N LEU A 56 2.45 5.24 13.14
CA LEU A 56 2.86 6.60 13.50
C LEU A 56 2.72 6.89 15.01
N GLY A 57 1.73 6.27 15.65
CA GLY A 57 1.53 6.32 17.09
C GLY A 57 2.46 5.40 17.90
N GLY A 58 3.35 4.66 17.23
CA GLY A 58 4.29 3.75 17.88
C GLY A 58 3.66 2.45 18.41
N LYS A 59 2.46 2.10 17.94
CA LYS A 59 1.87 0.80 18.28
C LYS A 59 2.50 -0.30 17.44
N GLU A 60 2.90 -1.37 18.09
CA GLU A 60 3.24 -2.61 17.38
C GLU A 60 1.98 -3.17 16.74
N ILE A 61 1.98 -3.22 15.41
CA ILE A 61 0.98 -3.98 14.68
C ILE A 61 1.43 -5.43 14.78
N SER A 62 0.73 -6.22 15.60
CA SER A 62 0.97 -7.66 15.67
C SER A 62 0.70 -8.25 14.29
N ALA A 63 1.79 -8.52 13.58
CA ALA A 63 1.80 -9.30 12.35
C ALA A 63 1.70 -10.81 12.64
N ASP A 64 1.33 -11.20 13.88
CA ASP A 64 1.11 -12.59 14.30
C ASP A 64 -0.22 -13.12 13.77
N ALA A 65 -0.42 -13.00 12.46
CA ALA A 65 -1.22 -14.00 11.79
C ALA A 65 -0.24 -15.14 11.46
N ASP A 66 -0.21 -16.16 12.31
CA ASP A 66 0.35 -17.48 12.01
C ASP A 66 0.06 -17.83 10.55
N PHE A 67 1.02 -18.46 9.85
CA PHE A 67 0.85 -18.88 8.45
C PHE A 67 -0.48 -19.62 8.27
N GLN A 68 -1.49 -18.93 7.72
CA GLN A 68 -2.76 -19.51 7.35
C GLN A 68 -2.72 -19.77 5.85
N PRO A 69 -2.93 -21.02 5.39
CA PRO A 69 -3.03 -21.28 3.97
C PRO A 69 -4.17 -20.45 3.38
N LYS A 70 -3.88 -19.76 2.27
CA LYS A 70 -4.85 -18.93 1.53
C LYS A 70 -6.14 -19.72 1.29
N ARG A 71 -7.26 -19.21 1.79
CA ARG A 71 -8.58 -19.82 1.58
C ARG A 71 -9.14 -19.38 0.24
N GLN A 72 -10.05 -20.17 -0.32
CA GLN A 72 -10.75 -19.79 -1.56
C GLN A 72 -11.52 -18.47 -1.39
N GLU A 73 -12.02 -18.24 -0.18
CA GLU A 73 -12.71 -17.02 0.27
C GLU A 73 -11.80 -15.77 0.14
N ASP A 74 -10.50 -15.89 0.40
CA ASP A 74 -9.55 -14.77 0.28
C ASP A 74 -9.41 -14.30 -1.16
N ASN A 75 -9.32 -15.24 -2.10
CA ASN A 75 -9.23 -14.92 -3.53
C ASN A 75 -10.53 -14.29 -4.04
N GLN A 76 -11.68 -14.75 -3.53
CA GLN A 76 -12.97 -14.16 -3.85
C GLN A 76 -13.06 -12.72 -3.31
N TYR A 77 -12.72 -12.53 -2.03
CA TYR A 77 -12.70 -11.22 -1.38
C TYR A 77 -11.79 -10.23 -2.12
N MET A 78 -10.56 -10.64 -2.46
CA MET A 78 -9.61 -9.79 -3.20
C MET A 78 -10.17 -9.31 -4.54
N ARG A 79 -10.88 -10.20 -5.25
CA ARG A 79 -11.48 -9.87 -6.56
C ARG A 79 -12.70 -8.97 -6.42
N GLU A 80 -13.60 -9.29 -5.49
CA GLU A 80 -14.85 -8.55 -5.31
C GLU A 80 -14.64 -7.14 -4.74
N ASN A 81 -13.55 -6.93 -3.99
CA ASN A 81 -13.26 -5.65 -3.34
C ASN A 81 -12.10 -4.88 -4.01
N GLU A 82 -11.65 -5.33 -5.19
CA GLU A 82 -10.61 -4.67 -5.99
C GLU A 82 -9.35 -4.37 -5.14
N VAL A 83 -8.93 -5.34 -4.32
CA VAL A 83 -7.82 -5.16 -3.37
C VAL A 83 -6.50 -4.98 -4.10
N SER A 84 -6.28 -5.74 -5.18
CA SER A 84 -5.09 -5.61 -6.01
C SER A 84 -5.00 -4.22 -6.64
N ASP A 85 -6.08 -3.74 -7.26
CA ASP A 85 -6.08 -2.43 -7.92
C ASP A 85 -5.83 -1.30 -6.91
N PHE A 86 -6.42 -1.38 -5.71
CA PHE A 86 -6.16 -0.44 -4.63
C PHE A 86 -4.69 -0.40 -4.19
N LEU A 87 -4.08 -1.57 -4.01
CA LEU A 87 -2.66 -1.67 -3.62
C LEU A 87 -1.75 -1.18 -4.75
N ASP A 88 -2.06 -1.54 -6.00
CA ASP A 88 -1.31 -1.13 -7.17
C ASP A 88 -1.35 0.39 -7.32
N GLU A 89 -2.53 1.03 -7.28
CA GLU A 89 -2.64 2.49 -7.34
C GLU A 89 -1.86 3.19 -6.23
N TRP A 90 -1.86 2.65 -5.03
CA TRP A 90 -1.12 3.21 -3.91
C TRP A 90 0.41 3.09 -4.09
N VAL A 91 0.90 1.93 -4.53
CA VAL A 91 2.32 1.72 -4.86
C VAL A 91 2.74 2.66 -6.00
N LEU A 92 1.88 2.80 -7.02
CA LEU A 92 2.12 3.69 -8.15
C LEU A 92 2.23 5.16 -7.73
N ALA A 93 1.36 5.62 -6.83
CA ALA A 93 1.44 6.95 -6.26
C ALA A 93 2.74 7.16 -5.46
N LEU A 94 3.16 6.17 -4.67
CA LEU A 94 4.42 6.21 -3.94
C LEU A 94 5.62 6.32 -4.89
N LEU A 95 5.62 5.51 -5.95
CA LEU A 95 6.68 5.50 -6.97
C LEU A 95 6.75 6.79 -7.79
N ARG A 96 5.65 7.53 -7.90
CA ARG A 96 5.61 8.85 -8.52
C ARG A 96 6.22 9.90 -7.61
N GLU A 97 5.83 9.95 -6.33
CA GLU A 97 6.29 11.00 -5.42
C GLU A 97 7.71 10.76 -4.89
N ARG A 98 8.10 9.50 -4.71
CA ARG A 98 9.43 9.06 -4.26
C ARG A 98 9.95 9.79 -3.00
N PRO A 99 9.21 9.80 -1.88
CA PRO A 99 9.71 10.33 -0.61
C PRO A 99 11.04 9.69 -0.22
N GLY A 100 11.98 10.51 0.28
CA GLY A 100 13.38 10.12 0.48
C GLY A 100 13.66 9.49 1.84
N THR A 101 12.89 9.87 2.86
CA THR A 101 13.05 9.40 4.25
C THR A 101 11.86 8.56 4.70
N ASP A 102 12.05 7.75 5.75
CA ASP A 102 10.97 6.93 6.32
C ASP A 102 9.83 7.78 6.89
N LEU A 103 10.16 8.94 7.48
CA LEU A 103 9.15 9.88 7.96
C LEU A 103 8.31 10.45 6.80
N GLU A 104 8.94 10.86 5.70
CA GLU A 104 8.24 11.35 4.51
C GLU A 104 7.38 10.24 3.88
N ARG A 105 7.85 8.98 3.87
CA ARG A 105 7.07 7.82 3.42
C ARG A 105 5.82 7.62 4.27
N MET A 106 5.95 7.64 5.59
CA MET A 106 4.80 7.50 6.49
C MET A 106 3.80 8.65 6.36
N GLN A 107 4.30 9.88 6.19
CA GLN A 107 3.44 11.04 5.91
C GLN A 107 2.74 10.92 4.56
N PHE A 108 3.44 10.42 3.53
CA PHE A 108 2.84 10.11 2.23
C PHE A 108 1.71 9.11 2.38
N HIS A 109 1.94 7.96 3.04
CA HIS A 109 0.94 6.91 3.23
C HIS A 109 -0.33 7.46 3.88
N LYS A 110 -0.16 8.25 4.95
CA LYS A 110 -1.27 8.89 5.66
C LYS A 110 -2.05 9.82 4.74
N ARG A 111 -1.39 10.80 4.12
CA ARG A 111 -2.03 11.80 3.26
C ARG A 111 -2.71 11.18 2.05
N TYR A 112 -2.10 10.16 1.44
CA TYR A 112 -2.68 9.45 0.30
C TYR A 112 -4.01 8.80 0.69
N LEU A 113 -4.04 8.08 1.80
CA LEU A 113 -5.25 7.40 2.29
C LEU A 113 -6.32 8.38 2.80
N GLU A 114 -5.92 9.48 3.46
CA GLU A 114 -6.83 10.58 3.81
C GLU A 114 -7.48 11.19 2.55
N GLY A 115 -6.69 11.41 1.49
CA GLY A 115 -7.19 11.90 0.21
C GLY A 115 -8.22 10.95 -0.43
N LEU A 116 -7.95 9.65 -0.41
CA LEU A 116 -8.89 8.63 -0.87
C LEU A 116 -10.18 8.60 -0.03
N ARG A 117 -10.07 8.68 1.30
CA ARG A 117 -11.22 8.69 2.21
C ARG A 117 -12.13 9.90 1.92
N ASP A 118 -11.53 11.07 1.75
CA ASP A 118 -12.26 12.31 1.55
C ASP A 118 -12.81 12.46 0.12
N GLY A 119 -12.66 11.42 -0.73
CA GLY A 119 -13.12 11.41 -2.12
C GLY A 119 -12.36 12.39 -3.02
N THR A 120 -11.21 12.87 -2.57
CA THR A 120 -10.38 13.77 -3.35
C THR A 120 -9.59 12.94 -4.34
N THR A 121 -9.74 13.24 -5.64
CA THR A 121 -8.83 12.69 -6.64
C THR A 121 -7.43 13.12 -6.24
N VAL A 122 -6.61 12.18 -5.77
CA VAL A 122 -5.23 12.44 -5.38
C VAL A 122 -4.43 12.70 -6.66
N THR A 123 -4.62 13.89 -7.25
CA THR A 123 -3.71 14.43 -8.24
C THR A 123 -2.47 14.90 -7.51
N VAL A 124 -1.52 13.98 -7.38
CA VAL A 124 -0.13 14.25 -7.03
C VAL A 124 0.74 13.74 -8.18
#